data_AF-A0A3Q7Y9N9-F1
#
_entry.id   AF-A0A3Q7Y9N9-F1
#
_cell.length_a   1.000
_cell.length_b   1.000
_cell.length_c   1.000
_cell.angle_alpha   90.00
_cell.angle_beta   90.00
_cell.angle_gamma   90.00
#
_symmetry.space_group_name_H-M   'P 1'
#
loop_
_entity.id
_entity.type
_entity.pdbx_description
1 polymer ?
#
loop_
_entity_poly.entity_id
_entity_poly.type
_entity_poly.pdbx_seq_one_letter_code
_entity_poly.pdbx_strand_id
1 'polypeptide(L)'
;MYRRSCPSSYNNMSMSDSETESDEDIRGLVILDQKKKNNGKRPMINLENFQTRKNGEGKKVLSLAEENTNQFKSKAHVDRDDLVELATKYQKMMKKISIPTGRVQYGVVVNWQCLAKTMKLLYGQPLHYLTHMLCKQWDESWFESEDGEQPLDIMIKWSNAEATLWNVEEVHRLCTSPIHLAKLWLNDPEYCTFVHEVIPFR
;
A
#
# COMPACT_ATOMS: atom_id res chain seq x y z
N MET A 1 -24.64 83.50 -10.19
CA MET A 1 -24.52 82.34 -9.28
C MET A 1 -24.09 81.17 -10.17
N TYR A 2 -22.97 80.47 -10.09
CA TYR A 2 -21.87 80.34 -9.13
C TYR A 2 -20.51 80.29 -9.89
N ARG A 3 -19.48 80.85 -9.25
CA ARG A 3 -18.03 80.63 -9.40
C ARG A 3 -17.67 79.17 -8.99
N ARG A 4 -16.55 78.49 -9.29
CA ARG A 4 -15.19 78.77 -9.80
C ARG A 4 -14.46 77.40 -9.94
N SER A 5 -13.51 77.33 -10.87
CA SER A 5 -12.13 76.78 -10.71
C SER A 5 -11.87 75.36 -10.17
N CYS A 6 -11.22 74.51 -10.99
CA CYS A 6 -10.16 73.56 -10.61
C CYS A 6 -8.87 74.34 -10.21
N PRO A 7 -7.79 73.79 -9.58
CA PRO A 7 -7.27 72.41 -9.69
C PRO A 7 -6.50 71.80 -8.47
N SER A 8 -6.02 70.56 -8.65
CA SER A 8 -4.75 69.94 -8.19
C SER A 8 -4.33 69.95 -6.70
N SER A 9 -4.16 68.77 -6.11
CA SER A 9 -2.97 68.45 -5.29
C SER A 9 -2.84 66.95 -5.01
N TYR A 10 -1.58 66.55 -4.90
CA TYR A 10 -0.98 65.24 -4.80
C TYR A 10 -1.10 64.54 -3.43
N ASN A 11 -0.83 63.23 -3.48
CA ASN A 11 -0.02 62.41 -2.57
C ASN A 11 -0.58 61.84 -1.25
N ASN A 12 -0.29 60.54 -1.11
CA ASN A 12 0.03 59.71 0.07
C ASN A 12 -0.99 58.58 0.33
N MET A 13 -0.67 57.32 0.00
CA MET A 13 0.23 56.39 0.74
C MET A 13 -0.49 55.75 1.94
N SER A 14 -0.83 54.47 1.85
CA SER A 14 -0.68 53.46 2.91
C SER A 14 -1.16 52.08 2.45
N MET A 15 -0.34 51.08 2.77
CA MET A 15 -0.59 49.65 2.63
C MET A 15 -1.72 49.19 3.56
N SER A 16 -2.36 48.07 3.23
CA SER A 16 -2.95 47.17 4.23
C SER A 16 -2.95 45.75 3.70
N ASP A 17 -2.20 44.92 4.41
CA ASP A 17 -2.28 43.46 4.40
C ASP A 17 -3.63 43.04 5.00
N SER A 18 -4.21 41.96 4.48
CA SER A 18 -5.36 41.30 5.11
C SER A 18 -5.10 39.81 5.12
N GLU A 19 -4.52 39.39 6.24
CA GLU A 19 -4.54 38.01 6.72
C GLU A 19 -5.99 37.64 7.05
N THR A 20 -6.41 36.44 6.67
CA THR A 20 -7.66 35.83 7.15
C THR A 20 -7.30 34.60 7.97
N GLU A 21 -7.23 34.83 9.28
CA GLU A 21 -7.23 33.84 10.35
C GLU A 21 -8.65 33.27 10.45
N SER A 22 -8.80 31.96 10.26
CA SER A 22 -10.08 31.26 10.40
C SER A 22 -9.95 30.24 11.52
N ASP A 23 -10.35 30.65 12.72
CA ASP A 23 -10.58 29.80 13.88
C ASP A 23 -11.91 29.04 13.73
N GLU A 24 -11.85 27.72 13.57
CA GLU A 24 -13.00 26.84 13.78
C GLU A 24 -12.70 25.90 14.96
N ASP A 25 -13.38 26.22 16.05
CA ASP A 25 -13.28 25.69 17.40
C ASP A 25 -14.05 24.36 17.51
N ILE A 26 -13.36 23.21 17.59
CA ILE A 26 -13.98 21.90 17.86
C ILE A 26 -13.78 21.55 19.33
N ARG A 27 -14.65 22.09 20.18
CA ARG A 27 -14.89 21.58 21.54
C ARG A 27 -16.23 20.83 21.59
N GLY A 28 -16.18 19.52 21.78
CA GLY A 28 -17.32 18.79 22.35
C GLY A 28 -17.40 17.31 22.02
N LEU A 29 -16.96 16.48 22.99
CA LEU A 29 -17.47 15.13 23.31
C LEU A 29 -17.26 14.04 22.22
N VAL A 30 -16.59 12.91 22.47
CA VAL A 30 -16.75 11.99 23.61
C VAL A 30 -15.42 11.29 23.90
N ILE A 31 -14.96 11.43 25.15
CA ILE A 31 -13.98 10.55 25.78
C ILE A 31 -14.74 9.32 26.29
N LEU A 32 -14.33 8.13 25.89
CA LEU A 32 -14.62 6.89 26.62
C LEU A 32 -13.30 6.18 26.88
N ASP A 33 -12.73 6.56 28.01
CA ASP A 33 -11.56 5.96 28.63
C ASP A 33 -12.01 4.67 29.33
N GLN A 34 -11.52 3.51 28.92
CA GLN A 34 -11.63 2.29 29.71
C GLN A 34 -10.25 1.69 29.94
N LYS A 35 -9.68 2.07 31.08
CA LYS A 35 -8.62 1.32 31.78
C LYS A 35 -9.04 -0.14 31.96
N LYS A 36 -8.24 -1.06 31.43
CA LYS A 36 -8.03 -2.38 32.06
C LYS A 36 -6.54 -2.68 32.15
N LYS A 37 -6.03 -2.63 33.39
CA LYS A 37 -4.76 -3.26 33.77
C LYS A 37 -4.94 -4.77 33.61
N ASN A 38 -4.11 -5.40 32.79
CA ASN A 38 -3.84 -6.83 32.89
C ASN A 38 -2.33 -7.05 32.85
N ASN A 39 -1.78 -7.42 34.01
CA ASN A 39 -0.50 -8.08 34.13
C ASN A 39 -0.65 -9.50 33.57
N GLY A 40 0.12 -9.84 32.56
CA GLY A 40 0.17 -11.19 32.00
C GLY A 40 1.27 -11.26 30.95
N LYS A 41 2.19 -12.20 31.13
CA LYS A 41 3.40 -12.43 30.34
C LYS A 41 3.12 -12.40 28.83
N ARG A 42 3.93 -11.61 28.11
CA ARG A 42 3.89 -11.50 26.63
C ARG A 42 4.68 -12.66 26.00
N PRO A 43 4.15 -13.35 25.00
CA PRO A 43 4.99 -14.13 24.11
C PRO A 43 5.66 -13.17 23.11
N MET A 44 6.99 -13.08 23.14
CA MET A 44 7.74 -12.55 22.00
C MET A 44 7.72 -13.61 20.90
N ILE A 45 7.23 -13.26 19.72
CA ILE A 45 7.49 -14.07 18.53
C ILE A 45 8.89 -13.68 18.07
N ASN A 46 9.86 -14.52 18.39
CA ASN A 46 11.24 -14.37 17.94
C ASN A 46 11.34 -14.87 16.49
N LEU A 47 11.70 -14.01 15.55
CA LEU A 47 11.85 -14.34 14.12
C LEU A 47 13.29 -14.77 13.75
N GLU A 48 14.09 -15.17 14.72
CA GLU A 48 15.40 -15.76 14.45
C GLU A 48 15.27 -17.26 14.23
N ASN A 49 15.24 -17.69 12.96
CA ASN A 49 15.77 -18.98 12.50
C ASN A 49 15.80 -19.05 10.95
N PHE A 50 16.74 -18.32 10.35
CA PHE A 50 17.32 -18.71 9.07
C PHE A 50 18.81 -18.93 9.27
N GLN A 51 19.17 -20.08 9.85
CA GLN A 51 20.54 -20.56 9.82
C GLN A 51 20.86 -21.10 8.42
N THR A 52 21.83 -20.44 7.81
CA THR A 52 22.69 -20.92 6.74
C THR A 52 23.24 -22.31 7.07
N ARG A 53 23.08 -23.27 6.15
CA ARG A 53 23.91 -24.48 6.12
C ARG A 53 24.67 -24.51 4.79
N LYS A 54 25.95 -24.15 4.86
CA LYS A 54 26.97 -24.58 3.90
C LYS A 54 27.61 -25.89 4.41
N ASN A 55 27.81 -26.82 3.49
CA ASN A 55 28.88 -27.82 3.32
C ASN A 55 28.32 -28.82 2.27
N GLY A 56 28.84 -28.95 1.04
CA GLY A 56 30.18 -29.45 0.68
C GLY A 56 30.26 -30.95 1.02
N GLU A 57 30.48 -31.94 0.15
CA GLU A 57 31.00 -32.07 -1.22
C GLU A 57 30.59 -33.46 -1.77
N GLY A 58 30.68 -33.72 -3.08
CA GLY A 58 30.82 -35.10 -3.60
C GLY A 58 30.09 -35.44 -4.89
N LYS A 59 30.81 -35.40 -6.01
CA LYS A 59 30.41 -35.69 -7.40
C LYS A 59 29.78 -37.08 -7.62
N LYS A 60 28.75 -37.14 -8.47
CA LYS A 60 28.63 -38.19 -9.50
C LYS A 60 27.86 -37.67 -10.73
N VAL A 61 28.62 -37.48 -11.81
CA VAL A 61 28.14 -37.20 -13.17
C VAL A 61 27.77 -38.54 -13.81
N LEU A 62 26.57 -38.64 -14.40
CA LEU A 62 26.29 -39.30 -15.69
C LEU A 62 24.77 -39.31 -15.99
N SER A 63 24.42 -38.50 -16.99
CA SER A 63 23.40 -38.72 -18.03
C SER A 63 22.02 -39.30 -17.64
N LEU A 64 21.02 -38.41 -17.59
CA LEU A 64 19.77 -38.58 -18.34
C LEU A 64 19.28 -37.15 -18.65
N ALA A 65 19.86 -36.57 -19.69
CA ALA A 65 19.29 -35.40 -20.33
C ALA A 65 18.18 -35.89 -21.26
N GLU A 66 17.18 -35.02 -21.43
CA GLU A 66 16.00 -35.14 -22.32
C GLU A 66 14.75 -35.65 -21.61
N GLU A 67 13.68 -34.86 -21.81
CA GLU A 67 12.31 -35.04 -21.33
C GLU A 67 11.96 -34.44 -19.95
N ASN A 68 11.98 -33.11 -19.85
CA ASN A 68 10.82 -32.34 -19.33
C ASN A 68 10.96 -30.80 -19.44
N THR A 69 11.65 -30.29 -20.48
CA THR A 69 11.76 -28.85 -20.75
C THR A 69 10.77 -28.38 -21.82
N ASN A 70 9.50 -28.76 -21.70
CA ASN A 70 8.44 -28.35 -22.64
C ASN A 70 7.11 -28.00 -21.93
N GLN A 71 7.17 -27.21 -20.85
CA GLN A 71 5.98 -26.49 -20.37
C GLN A 71 6.27 -25.01 -20.05
N PHE A 72 7.17 -24.40 -20.82
CA PHE A 72 7.33 -22.95 -20.92
C PHE A 72 7.44 -22.56 -22.40
N LYS A 73 6.36 -22.82 -23.14
CA LYS A 73 6.04 -22.29 -24.48
C LYS A 73 4.51 -22.16 -24.45
N SER A 74 3.89 -21.03 -24.68
CA SER A 74 4.24 -19.85 -25.45
C SER A 74 3.89 -18.59 -24.64
N LYS A 75 4.35 -17.43 -25.09
CA LYS A 75 3.69 -16.15 -24.77
C LYS A 75 2.25 -16.31 -25.25
N ALA A 76 1.37 -16.83 -24.40
CA ALA A 76 -0.06 -16.87 -24.67
C ALA A 76 -0.40 -15.43 -24.99
N HIS A 77 -0.87 -15.19 -26.20
CA HIS A 77 -1.50 -13.93 -26.52
C HIS A 77 -2.77 -13.92 -25.68
N VAL A 78 -2.66 -13.47 -24.42
CA VAL A 78 -3.80 -13.37 -23.53
C VAL A 78 -4.74 -12.40 -24.21
N ASP A 79 -5.91 -12.88 -24.59
CA ASP A 79 -6.86 -12.03 -25.26
C ASP A 79 -7.28 -10.90 -24.31
N ARG A 80 -7.48 -9.70 -24.86
CA ARG A 80 -7.86 -8.55 -24.03
C ARG A 80 -9.21 -8.80 -23.37
N ASP A 81 -10.11 -9.49 -24.05
CA ASP A 81 -11.42 -9.82 -23.52
C ASP A 81 -11.31 -10.84 -22.38
N ASP A 82 -10.44 -11.84 -22.50
CA ASP A 82 -10.11 -12.80 -21.42
C ASP A 82 -9.55 -12.08 -20.18
N LEU A 83 -8.64 -11.10 -20.37
CA LEU A 83 -8.10 -10.30 -19.26
C LEU A 83 -9.19 -9.46 -18.58
N VAL A 84 -10.11 -8.88 -19.35
CA VAL A 84 -11.22 -8.08 -18.79
C VAL A 84 -12.17 -8.97 -18.00
N GLU A 85 -12.47 -10.18 -18.47
CA GLU A 85 -13.28 -11.14 -17.73
C GLU A 85 -12.59 -11.56 -16.42
N LEU A 86 -11.30 -11.90 -16.48
CA LEU A 86 -10.50 -12.25 -15.32
C LEU A 86 -10.45 -11.11 -14.30
N ALA A 87 -10.18 -9.88 -14.76
CA ALA A 87 -10.15 -8.68 -13.92
C ALA A 87 -11.53 -8.40 -13.29
N THR A 88 -12.61 -8.66 -14.04
CA THR A 88 -13.97 -8.50 -13.53
C THR A 88 -14.26 -9.50 -12.43
N LYS A 89 -13.86 -10.76 -12.61
CA LYS A 89 -13.99 -11.80 -11.58
C LYS A 89 -13.16 -11.45 -10.34
N TYR A 90 -11.92 -11.02 -10.55
CA TYR A 90 -11.00 -10.65 -9.47
C TYR A 90 -11.55 -9.48 -8.64
N GLN A 91 -11.98 -8.40 -9.29
CA GLN A 91 -12.55 -7.25 -8.59
C GLN A 91 -13.83 -7.63 -7.82
N LYS A 92 -14.69 -8.47 -8.41
CA LYS A 92 -15.90 -8.96 -7.75
C LYS A 92 -15.58 -9.78 -6.50
N MET A 93 -14.48 -10.53 -6.48
CA MET A 93 -14.05 -11.29 -5.31
C MET A 93 -13.44 -10.38 -4.25
N MET A 94 -12.54 -9.47 -4.64
CA MET A 94 -11.93 -8.50 -3.71
C MET A 94 -12.96 -7.62 -2.99
N LYS A 95 -14.03 -7.20 -3.70
CA LYS A 95 -15.16 -6.45 -3.11
C LYS A 95 -15.87 -7.16 -1.97
N LYS A 96 -15.83 -8.50 -1.92
CA LYS A 96 -16.51 -9.29 -0.89
C LYS A 96 -15.69 -9.42 0.38
N ILE A 97 -14.39 -9.11 0.34
CA ILE A 97 -13.48 -9.23 1.48
C ILE A 97 -13.60 -7.95 2.30
N SER A 98 -14.19 -8.04 3.49
CA SER A 98 -14.32 -6.91 4.40
C SER A 98 -12.96 -6.50 4.98
N ILE A 99 -12.76 -5.20 5.19
CA ILE A 99 -11.61 -4.68 5.95
C ILE A 99 -11.71 -5.19 7.40
N PRO A 100 -10.64 -5.74 7.99
CA PRO A 100 -10.64 -6.14 9.39
C PRO A 100 -10.99 -4.96 10.31
N THR A 101 -11.75 -5.20 11.36
CA THR A 101 -12.07 -4.18 12.37
C THR A 101 -11.08 -4.19 13.54
N GLY A 102 -10.47 -5.35 13.82
CA GLY A 102 -9.38 -5.47 14.79
C GLY A 102 -8.09 -4.82 14.26
N ARG A 103 -7.28 -4.30 15.19
CA ARG A 103 -5.97 -3.73 14.90
C ARG A 103 -4.91 -4.37 15.79
N VAL A 104 -3.72 -4.57 15.26
CA VAL A 104 -2.58 -5.07 16.03
C VAL A 104 -1.90 -3.88 16.70
N GLN A 105 -1.62 -3.98 18.00
CA GLN A 105 -1.12 -2.84 18.78
C GLN A 105 0.32 -2.44 18.44
N TYR A 106 1.13 -3.37 17.95
CA TYR A 106 2.55 -3.14 17.69
C TYR A 106 3.07 -4.09 16.61
N GLY A 107 3.93 -3.57 15.75
CA GLY A 107 4.71 -4.31 14.77
C GLY A 107 5.96 -3.53 14.40
N VAL A 108 6.96 -4.25 13.89
CA VAL A 108 8.20 -3.68 13.34
C VAL A 108 8.14 -3.85 11.84
N VAL A 109 8.44 -2.79 11.10
CA VAL A 109 8.30 -2.75 9.65
C VAL A 109 9.51 -2.05 9.06
N VAL A 110 10.18 -2.75 8.15
CA VAL A 110 11.36 -2.21 7.48
C VAL A 110 10.96 -1.35 6.28
N ASN A 111 9.97 -1.76 5.49
CA ASN A 111 9.49 -1.06 4.30
C ASN A 111 8.01 -1.39 3.98
N TRP A 112 7.40 -0.71 3.01
CA TRP A 112 5.98 -0.85 2.68
C TRP A 112 5.65 -2.22 2.09
N GLN A 113 6.52 -2.80 1.26
CA GLN A 113 6.32 -4.17 0.76
C GLN A 113 6.33 -5.20 1.90
N CYS A 114 7.19 -5.01 2.91
CA CYS A 114 7.23 -5.84 4.11
C CYS A 114 5.97 -5.66 4.95
N LEU A 115 5.45 -4.42 5.07
CA LEU A 115 4.16 -4.17 5.71
C LEU A 115 3.03 -4.94 5.03
N ALA A 116 2.93 -4.87 3.69
CA ALA A 116 1.89 -5.56 2.93
C ALA A 116 1.93 -7.09 3.18
N LYS A 117 3.13 -7.69 3.15
CA LYS A 117 3.33 -9.12 3.48
C LYS A 117 2.91 -9.43 4.92
N THR A 118 3.31 -8.58 5.87
CA THR A 118 3.01 -8.74 7.29
C THR A 118 1.51 -8.62 7.55
N MET A 119 0.82 -7.66 6.93
CA MET A 119 -0.63 -7.50 7.05
C MET A 119 -1.38 -8.72 6.51
N LYS A 120 -0.97 -9.26 5.36
CA LYS A 120 -1.55 -10.51 4.85
C LYS A 120 -1.43 -11.65 5.88
N LEU A 121 -0.26 -11.81 6.50
CA LEU A 121 -0.03 -12.86 7.51
C LEU A 121 -0.84 -12.64 8.80
N LEU A 122 -0.88 -11.40 9.31
CA LEU A 122 -1.57 -11.07 10.56
C LEU A 122 -3.09 -11.20 10.43
N TYR A 123 -3.65 -10.80 9.30
CA TYR A 123 -5.09 -10.71 9.09
C TYR A 123 -5.68 -11.88 8.30
N GLY A 124 -4.82 -12.73 7.70
CA GLY A 124 -5.25 -13.90 6.94
C GLY A 124 -6.06 -13.55 5.69
N GLN A 125 -5.86 -12.34 5.13
CA GLN A 125 -6.58 -11.86 3.95
C GLN A 125 -5.59 -11.40 2.88
N PRO A 126 -5.89 -11.66 1.59
CA PRO A 126 -5.11 -11.10 0.50
C PRO A 126 -5.29 -9.57 0.44
N LEU A 127 -4.25 -8.89 -0.02
CA LEU A 127 -4.32 -7.47 -0.38
C LEU A 127 -4.53 -7.32 -1.88
N HIS A 128 -5.04 -6.17 -2.29
CA HIS A 128 -5.32 -5.89 -3.67
C HIS A 128 -4.03 -5.73 -4.47
N TYR A 129 -4.01 -6.21 -5.71
CA TYR A 129 -2.94 -5.98 -6.70
C TYR A 129 -2.42 -4.53 -6.68
N LEU A 130 -3.32 -3.55 -6.79
CA LEU A 130 -2.94 -2.13 -6.76
C LEU A 130 -2.29 -1.69 -5.44
N THR A 131 -2.67 -2.30 -4.31
CA THR A 131 -2.04 -2.02 -3.01
C THR A 131 -0.60 -2.52 -2.99
N HIS A 132 -0.36 -3.71 -3.52
CA HIS A 132 1.00 -4.23 -3.68
C HIS A 132 1.85 -3.35 -4.61
N MET A 133 1.28 -2.91 -5.73
CA MET A 133 1.97 -2.01 -6.65
C MET A 133 2.28 -0.65 -6.01
N LEU A 134 1.36 -0.10 -5.23
CA LEU A 134 1.58 1.16 -4.53
C LEU A 134 2.68 1.03 -3.46
N CYS A 135 2.69 -0.06 -2.68
CA CYS A 135 3.78 -0.32 -1.73
C CYS A 135 5.15 -0.40 -2.42
N LYS A 136 5.21 -1.04 -3.60
CA LYS A 136 6.43 -1.10 -4.41
C LYS A 136 6.88 0.32 -4.83
N GLN A 137 5.95 1.13 -5.33
CA GLN A 137 6.23 2.50 -5.74
C GLN A 137 6.68 3.39 -4.57
N TRP A 138 6.08 3.25 -3.39
CA TRP A 138 6.50 3.97 -2.20
C TRP A 138 7.90 3.58 -1.76
N ASP A 139 8.22 2.28 -1.76
CA ASP A 139 9.57 1.81 -1.45
C ASP A 139 10.59 2.34 -2.47
N GLU A 140 10.31 2.25 -3.78
CA GLU A 140 11.18 2.78 -4.83
C GLU A 140 11.42 4.29 -4.68
N SER A 141 10.35 5.07 -4.45
CA SER A 141 10.45 6.52 -4.25
C SER A 141 11.25 6.91 -3.00
N TRP A 142 11.29 6.02 -2.01
CA TRP A 142 11.96 6.27 -0.75
C TRP A 142 13.43 5.86 -0.79
N PHE A 143 13.78 4.74 -1.44
CA PHE A 143 15.18 4.35 -1.62
C PHE A 143 15.98 5.36 -2.44
N GLU A 144 15.31 6.18 -3.25
CA GLU A 144 15.93 7.27 -4.02
C GLU A 144 16.15 8.55 -3.18
N SER A 145 15.76 8.59 -1.91
CA SER A 145 15.91 9.75 -1.02
C SER A 145 17.14 9.64 -0.10
N GLU A 146 17.54 10.77 0.51
CA GLU A 146 18.64 10.81 1.51
C GLU A 146 18.37 9.92 2.73
N ASP A 147 17.10 9.64 3.03
CA ASP A 147 16.66 8.81 4.15
C ASP A 147 16.43 7.33 3.76
N GLY A 148 16.77 6.92 2.53
CA GLY A 148 16.47 5.60 1.97
C GLY A 148 17.14 4.40 2.70
N GLU A 149 18.07 4.66 3.62
CA GLU A 149 18.70 3.63 4.45
C GLU A 149 18.02 3.42 5.81
N GLN A 150 17.12 4.32 6.23
CA GLN A 150 16.41 4.17 7.51
C GLN A 150 15.27 3.16 7.39
N PRO A 151 14.98 2.35 8.42
CA PRO A 151 13.77 1.55 8.48
C PRO A 151 12.47 2.39 8.62
N LEU A 152 11.36 1.89 8.06
CA LEU A 152 10.09 2.62 7.98
C LEU A 152 9.51 2.92 9.36
N ASP A 153 9.74 2.03 10.32
CA ASP A 153 9.28 2.16 11.70
C ASP A 153 9.97 3.28 12.49
N ILE A 154 11.10 3.80 12.01
CA ILE A 154 11.72 5.03 12.53
C ILE A 154 10.91 6.26 12.12
N MET A 155 10.45 6.30 10.87
CA MET A 155 9.75 7.45 10.29
C MET A 155 8.26 7.45 10.61
N ILE A 156 7.61 6.28 10.55
CA ILE A 156 6.17 6.13 10.67
C ILE A 156 5.84 5.05 11.70
N LYS A 157 5.06 5.43 12.71
CA LYS A 157 4.54 4.49 13.71
C LYS A 157 3.71 3.41 13.04
N TRP A 158 3.85 2.16 13.52
CA TRP A 158 3.08 1.00 13.05
C TRP A 158 1.59 1.30 12.85
N SER A 159 0.93 1.88 13.85
CA SER A 159 -0.51 2.17 13.80
C SER A 159 -0.91 3.07 12.63
N ASN A 160 -0.03 4.00 12.27
CA ASN A 160 -0.28 4.94 11.18
C ASN A 160 -0.03 4.26 9.83
N ALA A 161 1.06 3.50 9.70
CA ALA A 161 1.36 2.76 8.48
C ALA A 161 0.26 1.72 8.17
N GLU A 162 -0.17 0.97 9.18
CA GLU A 162 -1.27 0.01 9.09
C GLU A 162 -2.59 0.67 8.71
N ALA A 163 -2.95 1.78 9.36
CA ALA A 163 -4.17 2.52 9.05
C ALA A 163 -4.15 3.05 7.61
N THR A 164 -3.04 3.63 7.18
CA THR A 164 -2.84 4.12 5.80
C THR A 164 -3.07 2.99 4.80
N LEU A 165 -2.45 1.83 5.01
CA LEU A 165 -2.58 0.74 4.06
C LEU A 165 -4.00 0.17 4.02
N TRP A 166 -4.70 0.08 5.16
CA TRP A 166 -6.11 -0.33 5.17
C TRP A 166 -7.04 0.65 4.47
N ASN A 167 -6.81 1.96 4.62
CA ASN A 167 -7.61 2.97 3.94
C ASN A 167 -7.42 2.90 2.41
N VAL A 168 -6.18 2.73 1.96
CA VAL A 168 -5.88 2.53 0.54
C VAL A 168 -6.49 1.23 0.02
N GLU A 169 -6.35 0.14 0.76
CA GLU A 169 -6.89 -1.16 0.40
C GLU A 169 -8.42 -1.11 0.24
N GLU A 170 -9.11 -0.38 1.11
CA GLU A 170 -10.56 -0.17 1.00
C GLU A 170 -10.94 0.52 -0.31
N VAL A 171 -10.24 1.60 -0.66
CA VAL A 171 -10.44 2.31 -1.93
C VAL A 171 -10.24 1.37 -3.11
N HIS A 172 -9.15 0.58 -3.12
CA HIS A 172 -8.88 -0.36 -4.20
C HIS A 172 -9.92 -1.48 -4.30
N ARG A 173 -10.40 -2.02 -3.17
CA ARG A 173 -11.46 -3.03 -3.17
C ARG A 173 -12.76 -2.45 -3.74
N LEU A 174 -13.15 -1.24 -3.38
CA LEU A 174 -14.46 -0.68 -3.73
C LEU A 174 -14.49 -0.01 -5.11
N CYS A 175 -13.45 0.74 -5.46
CA CYS A 175 -13.50 1.73 -6.54
C CYS A 175 -12.78 1.30 -7.82
N THR A 176 -11.96 0.25 -7.79
CA THR A 176 -11.16 -0.12 -8.97
C THR A 176 -12.02 -0.66 -10.12
N SER A 177 -11.78 -0.12 -11.31
CA SER A 177 -12.39 -0.59 -12.56
C SER A 177 -11.68 -1.83 -13.09
N PRO A 178 -12.42 -2.90 -13.45
CA PRO A 178 -11.83 -4.08 -14.09
C PRO A 178 -11.09 -3.78 -15.39
N ILE A 179 -11.58 -2.80 -16.18
CA ILE A 179 -10.93 -2.39 -17.43
C ILE A 179 -9.57 -1.76 -17.15
N HIS A 180 -9.46 -0.99 -16.06
CA HIS A 180 -8.18 -0.42 -15.65
C HIS A 180 -7.19 -1.52 -15.23
N LEU A 181 -7.64 -2.51 -14.46
CA LEU A 181 -6.81 -3.67 -14.09
C LEU A 181 -6.31 -4.45 -15.31
N ALA A 182 -7.20 -4.78 -16.25
CA ALA A 182 -6.82 -5.51 -17.45
C ALA A 182 -5.74 -4.77 -18.27
N LYS A 183 -5.82 -3.44 -18.35
CA LYS A 183 -4.79 -2.61 -19.00
C LYS A 183 -3.45 -2.66 -18.27
N LEU A 184 -3.45 -2.70 -16.94
CA LEU A 184 -2.22 -2.81 -16.15
C LEU A 184 -1.60 -4.21 -16.33
N TRP A 185 -2.40 -5.26 -16.21
CA TRP A 185 -1.96 -6.65 -16.33
C TRP A 185 -1.42 -7.01 -17.71
N LEU A 186 -1.86 -6.32 -18.77
CA LEU A 186 -1.28 -6.48 -20.10
C LEU A 186 0.23 -6.15 -20.13
N ASN A 187 0.67 -5.23 -19.26
CA ASN A 187 2.05 -4.76 -19.20
C ASN A 187 2.83 -5.33 -18.01
N ASP A 188 2.18 -6.04 -17.10
CA ASP A 188 2.81 -6.63 -15.92
C ASP A 188 2.71 -8.15 -15.99
N PRO A 189 3.80 -8.90 -16.26
CA PRO A 189 3.77 -10.35 -16.29
C PRO A 189 3.60 -11.00 -14.91
N GLU A 190 3.82 -10.26 -13.82
CA GLU A 190 3.77 -10.80 -12.45
C GLU A 190 2.36 -10.72 -11.83
N TYR A 191 1.39 -10.10 -12.51
CA TYR A 191 0.03 -9.89 -12.00
C TYR A 191 -0.66 -11.19 -11.53
N CYS A 192 -0.38 -12.30 -12.21
CA CYS A 192 -0.92 -13.62 -11.90
C CYS A 192 -0.66 -14.03 -10.45
N THR A 193 0.50 -13.66 -9.89
CA THR A 193 0.87 -14.01 -8.51
C THR A 193 -0.17 -13.52 -7.49
N PHE A 194 -0.69 -12.30 -7.68
CA PHE A 194 -1.70 -11.69 -6.82
C PHE A 194 -3.11 -12.21 -7.14
N VAL A 195 -3.42 -12.42 -8.42
CA VAL A 195 -4.73 -12.91 -8.85
C VAL A 195 -5.00 -14.31 -8.31
N HIS A 196 -4.00 -15.18 -8.28
CA HIS A 196 -4.15 -16.56 -7.82
C HIS A 196 -4.37 -16.69 -6.30
N GLU A 197 -4.02 -15.67 -5.52
CA GLU A 197 -4.34 -15.65 -4.09
C GLU A 197 -5.84 -15.47 -3.84
N VAL A 198 -6.55 -14.83 -4.77
CA VAL A 198 -7.96 -14.47 -4.64
C VAL A 198 -8.84 -15.42 -5.46
N ILE A 199 -8.34 -15.85 -6.62
CA ILE A 199 -9.00 -16.79 -7.52
C ILE A 199 -8.11 -18.03 -7.62
N PRO A 200 -8.39 -19.08 -6.83
CA PRO A 200 -7.66 -20.34 -6.94
C PRO A 200 -7.80 -20.93 -8.34
N PHE A 201 -6.74 -21.59 -8.83
CA PHE A 201 -6.85 -22.49 -9.97
C PHE A 201 -7.85 -23.60 -9.64
N ARG A 202 -8.71 -23.93 -10.60
CA ARG A 202 -9.53 -25.16 -10.54
C ARG A 202 -8.70 -26.34 -11.00
#